data_AF-A0A7I8V973-F1
#
_entry.id   AF-A0A7I8V973-F1
#
_cell.length_a   1.000
_cell.length_b   1.000
_cell.length_c   1.000
_cell.angle_alpha   90.00
_cell.angle_beta   90.00
_cell.angle_gamma   90.00
#
_symmetry.space_group_name_H-M   'P 1'
#
loop_
_entity.id
_entity.type
_entity.pdbx_description
1 polymer ?
#
loop_
_entity_poly.entity_id
_entity_poly.type
_entity_poly.pdbx_seq_one_letter_code
_entity_poly.pdbx_strand_id
1 'polypeptide(L)'
;MSIDDNSPKKDSLLLHSCQSSFSDKTRSLNEGKIKLLLICGIIFLFVGLTSLSVAIWLITSSECAIEESHDKRQIQQLSLTPSNSSTNQSVNQSEWEHDRKYDIDFERLRNSATVKNVVQSSTRFKRSYALIADLAIDGKKVFNLKTSQEPSCSQTDFETNPFFIIDLGHKRVISSIYLIFPFDYPLRTQCNFKVQVGIDKLEETILCREHLGIPIKPNLLIDCQRPIYGRYLRIELLDIGIERSLSICEVAVLKT
;
A
#
# COMPACT_ATOMS: atom_id res chain seq x y z
N MET A 1 116.79 -11.80 -24.97
CA MET A 1 116.77 -12.55 -26.24
C MET A 1 115.35 -12.41 -26.79
N SER A 2 115.25 -11.53 -27.80
CA SER A 2 114.27 -11.41 -28.90
C SER A 2 112.92 -12.14 -28.73
N ILE A 3 111.76 -11.55 -29.00
CA ILE A 3 111.31 -11.14 -30.34
C ILE A 3 110.02 -10.28 -30.17
N ASP A 4 109.97 -9.16 -30.90
CA ASP A 4 108.77 -8.37 -31.21
C ASP A 4 107.72 -9.19 -31.99
N ASP A 5 106.46 -8.78 -32.01
CA ASP A 5 105.85 -8.16 -33.21
C ASP A 5 104.33 -8.34 -33.32
N ASN A 6 103.73 -7.25 -33.83
CA ASN A 6 102.57 -7.16 -34.71
C ASN A 6 101.12 -7.38 -34.22
N SER A 7 100.42 -6.23 -34.20
CA SER A 7 99.02 -6.06 -34.59
C SER A 7 98.76 -6.52 -36.04
N PRO A 8 97.52 -6.92 -36.40
CA PRO A 8 96.69 -5.98 -37.18
C PRO A 8 95.17 -6.03 -36.88
N LYS A 9 94.50 -4.85 -37.07
CA LYS A 9 93.22 -4.55 -37.77
C LYS A 9 92.10 -5.64 -37.83
N LYS A 10 90.79 -5.37 -37.83
CA LYS A 10 89.87 -4.21 -37.75
C LYS A 10 88.45 -4.83 -37.93
N ASP A 11 87.41 -4.10 -37.51
CA ASP A 11 86.00 -4.20 -37.95
C ASP A 11 85.11 -5.37 -37.45
N SER A 12 84.28 -5.10 -36.43
CA SER A 12 82.83 -5.37 -36.43
C SER A 12 82.21 -4.87 -35.11
N LEU A 13 81.83 -3.60 -35.09
CA LEU A 13 81.14 -2.95 -33.95
C LEU A 13 79.86 -2.31 -34.48
N LEU A 14 78.91 -3.15 -34.89
CA LEU A 14 77.53 -2.78 -35.17
C LEU A 14 76.63 -3.97 -34.82
N LEU A 15 76.22 -4.08 -33.55
CA LEU A 15 74.96 -4.67 -33.13
C LEU A 15 74.90 -4.55 -31.60
N HIS A 16 74.27 -3.52 -31.06
CA HIS A 16 73.65 -3.49 -29.72
C HIS A 16 73.27 -2.04 -29.38
N SER A 17 72.13 -1.58 -29.90
CA SER A 17 71.29 -0.56 -29.24
C SER A 17 70.10 -0.20 -30.14
N CYS A 18 69.16 -1.11 -30.29
CA CYS A 18 67.80 -0.76 -30.75
C CYS A 18 66.83 -1.92 -30.47
N GLN A 19 66.60 -2.24 -29.20
CA GLN A 19 65.53 -3.21 -28.85
C GLN A 19 64.91 -3.05 -27.45
N SER A 20 65.45 -2.20 -26.56
CA SER A 20 64.91 -2.05 -25.20
C SER A 20 63.89 -0.91 -25.03
N SER A 21 63.76 0.04 -25.98
CA SER A 21 62.89 1.22 -25.78
C SER A 21 61.43 1.04 -26.24
N PHE A 22 61.12 -0.02 -27.00
CA PHE A 22 59.76 -0.23 -27.55
C PHE A 22 58.88 -1.16 -26.70
N SER A 23 59.47 -1.96 -25.80
CA SER A 23 58.74 -2.95 -25.00
C SER A 23 58.15 -2.38 -23.70
N ASP A 24 58.79 -1.38 -23.08
CA ASP A 24 58.30 -0.82 -21.80
C ASP A 24 57.13 0.16 -21.98
N LYS A 25 57.04 0.84 -23.12
CA LYS A 25 55.97 1.83 -23.36
C LYS A 25 54.61 1.19 -23.67
N THR A 26 54.60 -0.05 -24.18
CA THR A 26 53.37 -0.81 -24.48
C THR A 26 52.84 -1.55 -23.25
N ARG A 27 53.71 -1.94 -22.31
CA ARG A 27 53.32 -2.59 -21.05
C ARG A 27 52.66 -1.63 -20.05
N SER A 28 53.20 -0.43 -19.91
CA SER A 28 52.63 0.64 -19.06
C SER A 28 51.26 1.15 -19.56
N LEU A 29 51.08 1.28 -20.88
CA LEU A 29 49.82 1.72 -21.48
C LEU A 29 48.68 0.69 -21.29
N ASN A 30 49.02 -0.60 -21.22
CA ASN A 30 48.05 -1.67 -21.03
C ASN A 30 47.61 -1.83 -19.57
N GLU A 31 48.52 -1.65 -18.60
CA GLU A 31 48.14 -1.68 -17.18
C GLU A 31 47.22 -0.50 -16.79
N GLY A 32 47.47 0.70 -17.32
CA GLY A 32 46.60 1.85 -17.09
C GLY A 32 45.18 1.68 -17.67
N LYS A 33 45.08 1.08 -18.86
CA LYS A 33 43.79 0.78 -19.50
C LYS A 33 43.02 -0.31 -18.77
N ILE A 34 43.69 -1.35 -18.27
CA ILE A 34 43.05 -2.42 -17.49
C ILE A 34 42.52 -1.87 -16.16
N LYS A 35 43.29 -1.02 -15.48
CA LYS A 35 42.84 -0.35 -14.24
C LYS A 35 41.65 0.57 -14.50
N LEU A 36 41.65 1.33 -15.60
CA LEU A 36 40.53 2.20 -15.98
C LEU A 36 39.27 1.40 -16.33
N LEU A 37 39.41 0.27 -17.04
CA LEU A 37 38.28 -0.62 -17.38
C LEU A 37 37.71 -1.31 -16.13
N LEU A 38 38.54 -1.70 -15.16
CA LEU A 38 38.08 -2.24 -13.88
C LEU A 38 37.34 -1.20 -13.05
N ILE A 39 37.85 0.04 -12.97
CA ILE A 39 37.19 1.13 -12.27
C ILE A 39 35.85 1.48 -12.94
N CYS A 40 35.81 1.59 -14.27
CA CYS A 40 34.57 1.79 -15.02
C CYS A 40 33.59 0.64 -14.78
N GLY A 41 34.05 -0.62 -14.83
CA GLY A 41 33.21 -1.80 -14.57
C GLY A 41 32.61 -1.79 -13.16
N ILE A 42 33.38 -1.43 -12.14
CA ILE A 42 32.90 -1.30 -10.75
C ILE A 42 31.89 -0.14 -10.64
N ILE A 43 32.16 1.01 -11.27
CA ILE A 43 31.22 2.15 -11.29
C ILE A 43 29.91 1.75 -11.99
N PHE A 44 29.97 1.07 -13.13
CA PHE A 44 28.78 0.58 -13.83
C PHE A 44 27.99 -0.43 -12.99
N LEU A 45 28.65 -1.30 -12.22
CA LEU A 45 27.99 -2.21 -11.28
C LEU A 45 27.34 -1.45 -10.12
N PHE A 46 28.00 -0.45 -9.54
CA PHE A 46 27.42 0.39 -8.47
C PHE A 46 26.24 1.23 -8.97
N VAL A 47 26.32 1.80 -10.17
CA VAL A 47 25.24 2.56 -10.80
C VAL A 47 24.07 1.62 -11.19
N GLY A 48 24.35 0.40 -11.64
CA GLY A 48 23.35 -0.63 -11.92
C GLY A 48 22.66 -1.17 -10.66
N LEU A 49 23.39 -1.34 -9.56
CA LEU A 49 22.83 -1.80 -8.29
C LEU A 49 21.98 -0.72 -7.61
N THR A 50 22.40 0.54 -7.70
CA THR A 50 21.61 1.66 -7.17
C THR A 50 20.34 1.88 -8.00
N SER A 51 20.40 1.78 -9.34
CA SER A 51 19.19 1.89 -10.18
C SER A 51 18.20 0.74 -9.94
N LEU A 52 18.68 -0.48 -9.73
CA LEU A 52 17.83 -1.62 -9.36
C LEU A 52 17.22 -1.41 -7.96
N SER A 53 17.98 -0.88 -6.99
CA SER A 53 17.44 -0.57 -5.66
C SER A 53 16.37 0.51 -5.69
N VAL A 54 16.53 1.55 -6.53
CA VAL A 54 15.52 2.61 -6.72
C VAL A 54 14.31 2.06 -7.45
N ALA A 55 14.48 1.22 -8.47
CA ALA A 55 13.38 0.55 -9.16
C ALA A 55 12.62 -0.39 -8.22
N ILE A 56 13.31 -1.18 -7.40
CA ILE A 56 12.70 -2.01 -6.36
C ILE A 56 11.97 -1.12 -5.35
N TRP A 57 12.58 -0.04 -4.88
CA TRP A 57 11.95 0.90 -3.94
C TRP A 57 10.68 1.54 -4.53
N LEU A 58 10.71 1.97 -5.80
CA LEU A 58 9.56 2.52 -6.54
C LEU A 58 8.47 1.47 -6.86
N ILE A 59 8.82 0.19 -6.99
CA ILE A 59 7.85 -0.90 -7.14
C ILE A 59 7.28 -1.30 -5.76
N THR A 60 8.06 -1.14 -4.68
CA THR A 60 7.63 -1.46 -3.31
C THR A 60 6.97 -0.31 -2.57
N SER A 61 6.98 0.92 -3.10
CA SER A 61 6.20 2.05 -2.58
C SER A 61 4.71 1.87 -2.91
N SER A 62 4.15 0.81 -2.32
CA SER A 62 2.72 0.55 -2.14
C SER A 62 2.15 1.43 -1.03
N GLU A 63 2.68 2.65 -0.89
CA GLU A 63 1.93 3.67 -0.19
C GLU A 63 0.63 3.84 -0.97
N CYS A 64 -0.47 4.06 -0.27
CA CYS A 64 -1.77 4.34 -0.87
C CYS A 64 -1.70 5.68 -1.62
N ALA A 65 -1.06 5.63 -2.79
CA ALA A 65 -0.78 6.73 -3.66
C ALA A 65 -2.11 7.15 -4.27
N ILE A 66 -2.36 8.44 -4.19
CA ILE A 66 -3.54 9.08 -4.75
C ILE A 66 -3.37 9.02 -6.27
N GLU A 67 -4.05 8.10 -6.94
CA GLU A 67 -4.38 8.31 -8.34
C GLU A 67 -5.50 9.36 -8.35
N GLU A 68 -5.12 10.63 -8.49
CA GLU A 68 -6.05 11.73 -8.75
C GLU A 68 -6.71 11.45 -10.11
N SER A 69 -7.83 10.70 -10.12
CA SER A 69 -8.66 10.62 -11.31
C SER A 69 -9.31 11.99 -11.52
N HIS A 70 -8.73 12.76 -12.42
CA HIS A 70 -9.30 13.97 -12.99
C HIS A 70 -10.70 13.71 -13.56
N ASP A 71 -11.74 13.99 -12.79
CA ASP A 71 -13.07 14.32 -13.34
C ASP A 71 -13.50 15.72 -12.89
N LYS A 72 -12.81 16.72 -13.45
CA LYS A 72 -13.13 18.16 -13.31
C LYS A 72 -14.19 18.61 -14.33
N ARG A 73 -15.30 17.88 -14.50
CA ARG A 73 -16.38 18.26 -15.43
C ARG A 73 -17.81 18.32 -14.87
N GLN A 74 -17.99 18.37 -13.54
CA GLN A 74 -19.33 18.54 -12.97
C GLN A 74 -19.50 19.75 -12.03
N ILE A 75 -18.49 20.62 -11.88
CA ILE A 75 -18.63 21.83 -11.05
C ILE A 75 -18.24 23.07 -11.85
N GLN A 76 -19.05 23.41 -12.86
CA GLN A 76 -19.04 24.78 -13.40
C GLN A 76 -20.37 25.14 -14.07
N GLN A 77 -21.47 25.09 -13.31
CA GLN A 77 -22.63 25.94 -13.58
C GLN A 77 -23.27 26.32 -12.25
N LEU A 78 -22.93 27.51 -11.75
CA LEU A 78 -23.82 28.48 -11.07
C LEU A 78 -22.95 29.55 -10.38
N SER A 79 -22.40 30.45 -11.21
CA SER A 79 -22.20 31.85 -10.85
C SER A 79 -23.39 32.60 -11.49
N LEU A 80 -24.04 33.64 -10.96
CA LEU A 80 -23.66 34.89 -10.27
C LEU A 80 -24.94 35.43 -9.59
N THR A 81 -24.93 36.10 -8.44
CA THR A 81 -24.86 37.58 -8.30
C THR A 81 -25.00 38.01 -6.81
N PRO A 82 -24.70 39.28 -6.44
CA PRO A 82 -24.22 39.65 -5.09
C PRO A 82 -25.19 40.48 -4.21
N SER A 83 -24.76 40.66 -2.95
CA SER A 83 -25.13 41.68 -1.93
C SER A 83 -26.42 41.46 -1.11
N ASN A 84 -26.27 41.13 0.19
CA ASN A 84 -26.43 42.10 1.29
C ASN A 84 -26.34 41.45 2.67
N SER A 85 -26.03 42.31 3.64
CA SER A 85 -25.64 42.09 5.03
C SER A 85 -26.64 41.35 5.93
N SER A 86 -26.05 40.63 6.90
CA SER A 86 -26.53 40.35 8.26
C SER A 86 -27.90 39.70 8.44
N THR A 87 -27.92 38.40 8.75
CA THR A 87 -28.66 37.83 9.90
C THR A 87 -28.33 36.35 10.09
N ASN A 88 -28.06 35.97 11.36
CA ASN A 88 -28.21 34.65 11.98
C ASN A 88 -27.62 33.42 11.26
N GLN A 89 -26.48 32.94 11.75
CA GLN A 89 -25.98 31.59 11.48
C GLN A 89 -26.90 30.54 12.12
N SER A 90 -27.97 30.16 11.40
CA SER A 90 -28.52 28.81 11.48
C SER A 90 -27.59 27.90 10.68
N VAL A 91 -26.93 26.97 11.36
CA VAL A 91 -26.13 25.90 10.75
C VAL A 91 -27.01 25.18 9.71
N ASN A 92 -26.62 25.27 8.44
CA ASN A 92 -27.38 24.75 7.32
C ASN A 92 -27.58 23.23 7.42
N GLN A 93 -28.85 22.84 7.52
CA GLN A 93 -29.35 21.47 7.65
C GLN A 93 -29.38 20.69 6.33
N SER A 94 -28.72 21.20 5.29
CA SER A 94 -28.85 20.74 3.91
C SER A 94 -27.74 19.78 3.45
N GLU A 95 -26.68 19.56 4.23
CA GLU A 95 -25.57 18.64 3.85
C GLU A 95 -25.80 17.19 4.32
N TRP A 96 -26.81 16.95 5.16
CA TRP A 96 -27.20 15.60 5.65
C TRP A 96 -28.34 14.96 4.86
N GLU A 97 -28.95 15.68 3.91
CA GLU A 97 -30.13 15.18 3.19
C GLU A 97 -29.78 14.20 2.06
N HIS A 98 -28.54 14.23 1.55
CA HIS A 98 -28.07 13.26 0.55
C HIS A 98 -27.74 11.89 1.16
N ASP A 99 -27.43 11.85 2.47
CA ASP A 99 -27.14 10.61 3.22
C ASP A 99 -28.39 9.77 3.51
N ARG A 100 -29.59 10.38 3.55
CA ARG A 100 -30.84 9.65 3.83
C ARG A 100 -31.15 8.56 2.80
N LYS A 101 -30.71 8.70 1.54
CA LYS A 101 -30.97 7.69 0.51
C LYS A 101 -30.22 6.38 0.78
N TYR A 102 -29.00 6.46 1.29
CA TYR A 102 -28.19 5.27 1.64
C TYR A 102 -28.59 4.66 2.98
N ASP A 103 -29.11 5.48 3.89
CA ASP A 103 -29.65 5.03 5.18
C ASP A 103 -30.92 4.17 4.99
N ILE A 104 -31.78 4.54 4.01
CA ILE A 104 -32.98 3.80 3.61
C ILE A 104 -32.64 2.43 3.02
N ASP A 105 -31.54 2.30 2.28
CA ASP A 105 -31.11 1.00 1.74
C ASP A 105 -30.59 0.10 2.88
N PHE A 106 -29.80 0.61 3.83
CA PHE A 106 -29.29 -0.19 4.95
C PHE A 106 -30.38 -0.77 5.86
N GLU A 107 -31.44 -0.01 6.18
CA GLU A 107 -32.57 -0.53 6.98
C GLU A 107 -33.40 -1.61 6.25
N ARG A 108 -33.37 -1.61 4.92
CA ARG A 108 -34.05 -2.63 4.09
C ARG A 108 -33.17 -3.83 3.78
N LEU A 109 -31.85 -3.65 3.87
CA LEU A 109 -30.87 -4.68 3.68
C LEU A 109 -30.96 -5.67 4.85
N ARG A 110 -31.22 -6.95 4.56
CA ARG A 110 -31.30 -7.98 5.59
C ARG A 110 -29.90 -8.28 6.13
N ASN A 111 -29.40 -7.40 7.00
CA ASN A 111 -28.07 -7.50 7.59
C ASN A 111 -27.95 -8.84 8.33
N SER A 112 -27.04 -9.67 7.82
CA SER A 112 -26.74 -10.99 8.35
C SER A 112 -25.59 -11.00 9.36
N ALA A 113 -24.93 -9.85 9.56
CA ALA A 113 -23.76 -9.68 10.42
C ALA A 113 -24.09 -9.50 11.91
N THR A 114 -25.37 -9.31 12.28
CA THR A 114 -25.83 -9.17 13.67
C THR A 114 -25.71 -10.46 14.51
N VAL A 115 -25.00 -11.47 14.00
CA VAL A 115 -24.77 -12.75 14.66
C VAL A 115 -23.40 -12.74 15.36
N LYS A 116 -23.38 -13.32 16.56
CA LYS A 116 -22.70 -12.83 17.78
C LYS A 116 -21.19 -13.02 17.93
N ASN A 117 -20.47 -13.48 16.89
CA ASN A 117 -19.07 -13.84 17.04
C ASN A 117 -18.20 -13.09 16.04
N VAL A 118 -17.50 -12.08 16.53
CA VAL A 118 -16.52 -11.31 15.77
C VAL A 118 -15.16 -11.36 16.45
N VAL A 119 -14.11 -11.34 15.64
CA VAL A 119 -12.72 -11.36 16.11
C VAL A 119 -11.91 -10.42 15.24
N GLN A 120 -10.95 -9.74 15.85
CA GLN A 120 -9.94 -8.96 15.15
C GLN A 120 -8.54 -9.40 15.58
N SER A 121 -7.54 -9.13 14.74
CA SER A 121 -6.14 -9.58 14.96
C SER A 121 -5.55 -9.09 16.29
N SER A 122 -5.84 -7.84 16.66
CA SER A 122 -5.43 -7.21 17.92
C SER A 122 -6.46 -6.17 18.34
N THR A 123 -6.43 -5.72 19.59
CA THR A 123 -7.39 -4.70 20.09
C THR A 123 -6.68 -3.45 20.55
N ARG A 124 -7.05 -2.31 19.96
CA ARG A 124 -6.53 -1.01 20.37
C ARG A 124 -7.18 -0.57 21.69
N PHE A 125 -6.35 -0.35 22.70
CA PHE A 125 -6.78 0.23 23.97
C PHE A 125 -6.57 1.75 23.98
N LYS A 126 -7.61 2.51 24.36
CA LYS A 126 -7.53 3.92 24.74
C LYS A 126 -7.49 4.01 26.26
N ARG A 127 -7.22 5.21 26.81
CA ARG A 127 -7.10 5.42 28.26
C ARG A 127 -8.31 4.93 29.07
N SER A 128 -9.51 5.03 28.49
CA SER A 128 -10.77 4.78 29.22
C SER A 128 -11.65 3.68 28.62
N TYR A 129 -11.29 3.10 27.48
CA TYR A 129 -12.09 2.09 26.78
C TYR A 129 -11.26 1.30 25.75
N ALA A 130 -11.80 0.16 25.31
CA ALA A 130 -11.21 -0.69 24.27
C ALA A 130 -12.04 -0.60 22.98
N LEU A 131 -11.37 -0.56 21.83
CA LEU A 131 -12.00 -0.55 20.50
C LEU A 131 -12.17 -1.98 19.99
N ILE A 132 -13.05 -2.73 20.67
CA ILE A 132 -13.27 -4.17 20.45
C ILE A 132 -13.99 -4.47 19.14
N ALA A 133 -13.89 -5.72 18.68
CA ALA A 133 -14.48 -6.17 17.41
C ALA A 133 -16.01 -6.00 17.35
N ASP A 134 -16.71 -6.22 18.47
CA ASP A 134 -18.17 -6.13 18.57
C ASP A 134 -18.74 -4.77 18.18
N LEU A 135 -17.94 -3.70 18.30
CA LEU A 135 -18.34 -2.34 17.93
C LEU A 135 -18.59 -2.18 16.43
N ALA A 136 -18.10 -3.09 15.58
CA ALA A 136 -18.31 -3.03 14.13
C ALA A 136 -19.56 -3.81 13.67
N ILE A 137 -20.33 -4.39 14.60
CA ILE A 137 -21.58 -5.11 14.31
C ILE A 137 -22.67 -4.78 15.34
N ASP A 138 -22.53 -3.65 16.05
CA ASP A 138 -23.45 -3.23 17.10
C ASP A 138 -24.71 -2.54 16.53
N GLY A 139 -24.76 -2.33 15.21
CA GLY A 139 -25.88 -1.70 14.52
C GLY A 139 -25.87 -0.18 14.65
N LYS A 140 -24.84 0.42 15.25
CA LYS A 140 -24.71 1.87 15.38
C LYS A 140 -23.91 2.40 14.19
N LYS A 141 -24.55 3.24 13.38
CA LYS A 141 -23.93 3.90 12.22
C LYS A 141 -23.17 5.16 12.62
N VAL A 142 -22.44 5.13 13.72
CA VAL A 142 -21.68 6.31 14.19
C VAL A 142 -20.28 6.24 13.63
N PHE A 143 -19.94 7.23 12.82
CA PHE A 143 -18.69 7.29 12.07
C PHE A 143 -17.47 7.78 12.88
N ASN A 144 -17.59 7.94 14.21
CA ASN A 144 -16.66 8.73 15.01
C ASN A 144 -15.86 7.86 15.99
N LEU A 145 -14.53 7.86 15.89
CA LEU A 145 -13.64 7.18 16.84
C LEU A 145 -13.41 7.93 18.16
N LYS A 146 -13.62 9.26 18.17
CA LYS A 146 -13.24 10.17 19.27
C LYS A 146 -14.30 10.33 20.35
N THR A 147 -15.52 9.85 20.14
CA THR A 147 -16.58 9.93 21.15
C THR A 147 -16.33 8.92 22.26
N SER A 148 -15.85 9.42 23.40
CA SER A 148 -15.52 8.60 24.58
C SER A 148 -16.73 8.06 25.33
N GLN A 149 -17.93 8.60 25.08
CA GLN A 149 -19.14 8.19 25.79
C GLN A 149 -19.72 6.90 25.22
N GLU A 150 -19.66 6.71 23.90
CA GLU A 150 -20.08 5.49 23.20
C GLU A 150 -19.21 5.30 21.94
N PRO A 151 -18.10 4.55 22.02
CA PRO A 151 -17.38 4.16 20.81
C PRO A 151 -18.26 3.22 19.99
N SER A 152 -18.22 3.38 18.67
CA SER A 152 -19.05 2.64 17.71
C SER A 152 -18.21 2.11 16.54
N CYS A 153 -16.90 1.96 16.77
CA CYS A 153 -16.02 1.37 15.80
C CYS A 153 -14.99 0.47 16.46
N SER A 154 -14.69 -0.64 15.82
CA SER A 154 -13.57 -1.50 16.14
C SER A 154 -12.26 -0.87 15.65
N GLN A 155 -11.14 -1.19 16.31
CA GLN A 155 -9.81 -0.76 15.88
C GLN A 155 -8.74 -1.75 16.35
N THR A 156 -7.89 -2.19 15.42
CA THR A 156 -6.70 -2.98 15.74
C THR A 156 -5.55 -2.11 16.25
N ASP A 157 -4.55 -2.70 16.90
CA ASP A 157 -3.26 -2.03 17.05
C ASP A 157 -2.60 -1.76 15.68
N PHE A 158 -1.50 -1.01 15.71
CA PHE A 158 -0.64 -0.88 14.53
C PHE A 158 0.15 -2.17 14.37
N GLU A 159 -0.15 -2.91 13.30
CA GLU A 159 0.46 -4.21 13.02
C GLU A 159 0.46 -4.48 11.51
N THR A 160 1.16 -5.53 11.09
CA THR A 160 1.18 -5.95 9.68
C THR A 160 -0.02 -6.83 9.37
N ASN A 161 -0.69 -6.56 8.25
CA ASN A 161 -1.89 -7.28 7.78
C ASN A 161 -2.99 -7.47 8.86
N PRO A 162 -3.43 -6.39 9.54
CA PRO A 162 -4.51 -6.49 10.51
C PRO A 162 -5.78 -7.02 9.83
N PHE A 163 -6.54 -7.83 10.56
CA PHE A 163 -7.74 -8.47 10.04
C PHE A 163 -8.93 -8.37 10.99
N PHE A 164 -10.11 -8.47 10.41
CA PHE A 164 -11.40 -8.53 11.08
C PHE A 164 -12.22 -9.69 10.52
N ILE A 165 -12.84 -10.47 11.39
CA ILE A 165 -13.53 -11.72 11.05
C ILE A 165 -14.92 -11.70 11.67
N ILE A 166 -15.92 -12.11 10.89
CA ILE A 166 -17.30 -12.32 11.32
C ILE A 166 -17.68 -13.78 11.12
N ASP A 167 -18.15 -14.44 12.17
CA ASP A 167 -18.87 -15.70 12.07
C ASP A 167 -20.38 -15.42 11.97
N LEU A 168 -20.95 -15.67 10.79
CA LEU A 168 -22.38 -15.50 10.52
C LEU A 168 -23.25 -16.56 11.22
N GLY A 169 -22.67 -17.50 11.97
CA GLY A 169 -23.35 -18.56 12.71
C GLY A 169 -23.87 -19.73 11.86
N HIS A 170 -24.25 -19.47 10.61
CA HIS A 170 -24.63 -20.50 9.64
C HIS A 170 -24.20 -20.13 8.22
N LYS A 171 -23.96 -21.17 7.42
CA LYS A 171 -23.61 -21.05 6.00
C LYS A 171 -24.77 -20.43 5.23
N ARG A 172 -24.49 -19.42 4.41
CA ARG A 172 -25.48 -18.68 3.61
C ARG A 172 -24.84 -18.10 2.35
N VAL A 173 -25.67 -17.64 1.43
CA VAL A 173 -25.20 -16.92 0.24
C VAL A 173 -24.92 -15.46 0.61
N ILE A 174 -23.70 -15.02 0.33
CA ILE A 174 -23.18 -13.67 0.52
C ILE A 174 -23.00 -13.06 -0.87
N SER A 175 -23.69 -11.97 -1.16
CA SER A 175 -23.57 -11.26 -2.44
C SER A 175 -22.84 -9.94 -2.32
N SER A 176 -23.08 -9.22 -1.23
CA SER A 176 -22.49 -7.90 -1.03
C SER A 176 -22.19 -7.67 0.45
N ILE A 177 -21.24 -6.79 0.72
CA ILE A 177 -20.85 -6.37 2.07
C ILE A 177 -20.89 -4.85 2.11
N TYR A 178 -21.54 -4.28 3.10
CA TYR A 178 -21.49 -2.85 3.37
C TYR A 178 -20.52 -2.59 4.51
N LEU A 179 -19.52 -1.75 4.26
CA LEU A 179 -18.51 -1.35 5.24
C LEU A 179 -18.67 0.11 5.57
N ILE A 180 -18.61 0.44 6.85
CA ILE A 180 -18.52 1.81 7.33
C ILE A 180 -17.16 1.98 7.99
N PHE A 181 -16.36 2.89 7.46
CA PHE A 181 -15.11 3.36 8.06
C PHE A 181 -15.35 4.65 8.86
N PRO A 182 -14.50 4.96 9.86
CA PRO A 182 -14.63 6.21 10.61
C PRO A 182 -14.31 7.44 9.76
N PHE A 183 -15.13 8.48 9.83
CA PHE A 183 -14.95 9.74 9.07
C PHE A 183 -13.82 10.60 9.65
N ASP A 184 -13.59 10.51 10.96
CA ASP A 184 -12.62 11.32 11.70
C ASP A 184 -11.23 10.67 11.77
N TYR A 185 -11.07 9.54 11.07
CA TYR A 185 -9.83 8.80 10.87
C TYR A 185 -9.43 8.86 9.40
N PRO A 186 -8.13 8.98 9.05
CA PRO A 186 -7.75 9.11 7.66
C PRO A 186 -8.06 7.84 6.85
N LEU A 187 -8.92 7.95 5.82
CA LEU A 187 -9.26 6.83 4.94
C LEU A 187 -8.06 6.21 4.22
N ARG A 188 -6.97 6.98 4.03
CA ARG A 188 -5.68 6.47 3.55
C ARG A 188 -5.07 5.37 4.44
N THR A 189 -5.61 5.13 5.62
CA THR A 189 -5.21 4.01 6.49
C THR A 189 -6.06 2.77 6.28
N GLN A 190 -7.20 2.90 5.58
CA GLN A 190 -8.18 1.86 5.27
C GLN A 190 -8.16 1.50 3.76
N CYS A 191 -7.07 1.82 3.07
CA CYS A 191 -6.83 1.46 1.67
C CYS A 191 -6.26 0.06 1.52
N ASN A 192 -6.24 -0.48 0.30
CA ASN A 192 -5.66 -1.79 -0.05
C ASN A 192 -6.13 -2.88 0.91
N PHE A 193 -7.31 -3.44 0.68
CA PHE A 193 -7.83 -4.51 1.53
C PHE A 193 -8.55 -5.56 0.69
N LYS A 194 -8.64 -6.79 1.21
CA LYS A 194 -9.49 -7.82 0.61
C LYS A 194 -10.59 -8.25 1.55
N VAL A 195 -11.67 -8.69 0.93
CA VAL A 195 -12.80 -9.35 1.55
C VAL A 195 -12.82 -10.79 1.05
N GLN A 196 -12.80 -11.73 1.99
CA GLN A 196 -12.79 -13.16 1.72
C GLN A 196 -13.91 -13.85 2.48
N VAL A 197 -14.39 -14.96 1.94
CA VAL A 197 -15.48 -15.76 2.51
C VAL A 197 -15.01 -17.20 2.70
N GLY A 198 -15.13 -17.73 3.91
CA GLY A 198 -14.80 -19.12 4.27
C GLY A 198 -16.03 -19.95 4.63
N ILE A 199 -15.96 -21.26 4.39
CA ILE A 199 -17.05 -22.21 4.68
C ILE A 199 -16.92 -22.76 6.11
N ASP A 200 -15.81 -23.43 6.41
CA ASP A 200 -15.55 -24.13 7.67
C ASP A 200 -14.18 -23.66 8.20
N LYS A 201 -14.20 -22.56 8.96
CA LYS A 201 -13.01 -21.77 9.37
C LYS A 201 -12.39 -21.01 8.19
N LEU A 202 -11.36 -20.22 8.48
CA LEU A 202 -10.67 -19.33 7.51
C LEU A 202 -9.39 -19.95 6.93
N GLU A 203 -9.28 -21.28 6.97
CA GLU A 203 -8.19 -22.03 6.35
C GLU A 203 -8.33 -22.04 4.82
N GLU A 204 -9.55 -22.25 4.34
CA GLU A 204 -9.90 -22.17 2.92
C GLU A 204 -10.90 -21.02 2.71
N THR A 205 -10.48 -20.01 1.95
CA THR A 205 -11.30 -18.83 1.68
C THR A 205 -11.41 -18.55 0.19
N ILE A 206 -12.58 -18.08 -0.22
CA ILE A 206 -12.88 -17.60 -1.56
C ILE A 206 -12.82 -16.08 -1.53
N LEU A 207 -12.06 -15.47 -2.44
CA LEU A 207 -12.02 -14.02 -2.60
C LEU A 207 -13.40 -13.51 -3.04
N CYS A 208 -13.99 -12.60 -2.26
CA CYS A 208 -15.17 -11.84 -2.67
C CYS A 208 -14.77 -10.65 -3.53
N ARG A 209 -13.87 -9.82 -3.01
CA ARG A 209 -13.32 -8.65 -3.69
C ARG A 209 -12.00 -8.22 -3.06
N GLU A 210 -11.15 -7.63 -3.88
CA GLU A 210 -10.04 -6.80 -3.45
C GLU A 210 -10.36 -5.33 -3.76
N HIS A 211 -10.05 -4.44 -2.83
CA HIS A 211 -10.20 -3.00 -2.97
C HIS A 211 -8.81 -2.38 -2.91
N LEU A 212 -8.32 -1.91 -4.06
CA LEU A 212 -7.04 -1.24 -4.19
C LEU A 212 -7.24 0.27 -4.19
N GLY A 213 -6.34 1.00 -3.52
CA GLY A 213 -6.44 2.44 -3.35
C GLY A 213 -7.28 2.87 -2.15
N ILE A 214 -7.50 4.19 -2.04
CA ILE A 214 -8.20 4.83 -0.92
C ILE A 214 -9.71 4.76 -1.17
N PRO A 215 -10.53 4.34 -0.18
CA PRO A 215 -11.98 4.48 -0.28
C PRO A 215 -12.39 5.93 -0.54
N ILE A 216 -13.22 6.16 -1.56
CA ILE A 216 -13.66 7.51 -1.96
C ILE A 216 -14.49 8.17 -0.84
N LYS A 217 -15.24 7.37 -0.10
CA LYS A 217 -16.09 7.80 1.02
C LYS A 217 -16.04 6.76 2.15
N PRO A 218 -16.41 7.13 3.39
CA PRO A 218 -16.35 6.21 4.53
C PRO A 218 -17.33 5.02 4.41
N ASN A 219 -18.43 5.19 3.68
CA ASN A 219 -19.43 4.16 3.41
C ASN A 219 -19.15 3.43 2.10
N LEU A 220 -18.84 2.15 2.14
CA LEU A 220 -18.44 1.39 0.97
C LEU A 220 -19.29 0.12 0.80
N LEU A 221 -20.02 0.05 -0.30
CA LEU A 221 -20.66 -1.18 -0.76
C LEU A 221 -19.65 -1.99 -1.59
N ILE A 222 -19.41 -3.21 -1.17
CA ILE A 222 -18.54 -4.19 -1.81
C ILE A 222 -19.41 -5.30 -2.40
N ASP A 223 -19.57 -5.30 -3.71
CA ASP A 223 -20.24 -6.41 -4.41
C ASP A 223 -19.25 -7.53 -4.70
N CYS A 224 -19.52 -8.74 -4.22
CA CYS A 224 -18.73 -9.90 -4.60
C CYS A 224 -18.85 -10.14 -6.11
N GLN A 225 -17.77 -10.60 -6.75
CA GLN A 225 -17.78 -10.88 -8.20
C GLN A 225 -18.86 -11.89 -8.61
N ARG A 226 -19.22 -12.78 -7.69
CA ARG A 226 -20.32 -13.74 -7.78
C ARG A 226 -20.88 -13.97 -6.37
N PRO A 227 -22.14 -14.41 -6.20
CA PRO A 227 -22.63 -14.86 -4.91
C PRO A 227 -21.76 -16.00 -4.36
N ILE A 228 -21.34 -15.91 -3.11
CA ILE A 228 -20.47 -16.88 -2.44
C ILE A 228 -21.23 -17.56 -1.31
N TYR A 229 -21.26 -18.89 -1.32
CA TYR A 229 -21.81 -19.65 -0.20
C TYR A 229 -20.74 -19.81 0.89
N GLY A 230 -21.00 -19.29 2.09
CA GLY A 230 -20.05 -19.35 3.19
C GLY A 230 -20.62 -18.94 4.54
N ARG A 231 -19.81 -19.03 5.59
CA ARG A 231 -20.17 -18.73 6.99
C ARG A 231 -19.28 -17.65 7.59
N TYR A 232 -18.01 -17.61 7.23
CA TYR A 232 -17.05 -16.66 7.80
C TYR A 232 -16.73 -15.57 6.79
N LEU A 233 -16.80 -14.31 7.21
CA LEU A 233 -16.32 -13.18 6.44
C LEU A 233 -14.98 -12.72 7.03
N ARG A 234 -14.00 -12.44 6.19
CA ARG A 234 -12.71 -11.86 6.61
C ARG A 234 -12.40 -10.62 5.81
N ILE A 235 -12.03 -9.56 6.51
CA ILE A 235 -11.53 -8.29 5.95
C ILE A 235 -10.09 -8.17 6.41
N GLU A 236 -9.15 -7.95 5.50
CA GLU A 236 -7.72 -7.85 5.80
C GLU A 236 -7.09 -6.71 4.98
N LEU A 237 -6.30 -5.86 5.64
CA LEU A 237 -5.45 -4.88 4.96
C LEU A 237 -4.27 -5.58 4.27
N LEU A 238 -3.94 -5.15 3.07
CA LEU A 238 -3.00 -5.77 2.13
C LEU A 238 -1.76 -4.90 1.92
N ASP A 239 -0.94 -4.72 2.96
CA ASP A 239 0.38 -4.10 2.77
C ASP A 239 1.46 -4.98 3.39
N ILE A 240 2.45 -5.34 2.56
CA ILE A 240 3.58 -6.13 2.99
C ILE A 240 4.57 -5.22 3.72
N GLY A 241 4.79 -5.51 5.00
CA GLY A 241 5.83 -4.86 5.81
C GLY A 241 5.49 -3.45 6.30
N ILE A 242 4.24 -2.99 6.12
CA ILE A 242 3.77 -1.70 6.67
C ILE A 242 2.81 -1.99 7.82
N GLU A 243 3.08 -1.38 8.98
CA GLU A 243 2.18 -1.44 10.12
C GLU A 243 1.03 -0.44 9.96
N ARG A 244 -0.21 -0.94 9.98
CA ARG A 244 -1.43 -0.14 9.92
C ARG A 244 -2.43 -0.62 10.97
N SER A 245 -3.44 0.20 11.19
CA SER A 245 -4.57 -0.12 12.07
C SER A 245 -5.84 -0.17 11.23
N LEU A 246 -6.50 -1.33 11.24
CA LEU A 246 -7.81 -1.54 10.63
C LEU A 246 -8.87 -0.98 11.57
N SER A 247 -9.72 -0.08 11.08
CA SER A 247 -10.77 0.56 11.88
C SER A 247 -12.10 0.49 11.15
N ILE A 248 -13.11 -0.15 11.73
CA ILE A 248 -14.41 -0.39 11.08
C ILE A 248 -15.52 0.00 12.05
N CYS A 249 -16.44 0.86 11.63
CA CYS A 249 -17.59 1.28 12.45
C CYS A 249 -18.81 0.39 12.29
N GLU A 250 -19.03 -0.17 11.10
CA GLU A 250 -20.15 -1.09 10.91
C GLU A 250 -19.86 -2.01 9.72
N VAL A 251 -20.26 -3.26 9.85
CA VAL A 251 -20.29 -4.23 8.76
C VAL A 251 -21.69 -4.78 8.63
N ALA A 252 -22.28 -4.65 7.44
CA ALA A 252 -23.48 -5.39 7.09
C ALA A 252 -23.21 -6.41 6.00
N VAL A 253 -23.64 -7.65 6.26
CA VAL A 253 -23.54 -8.75 5.28
C VAL A 253 -24.87 -8.92 4.58
N LEU A 254 -24.84 -8.74 3.27
CA LEU A 254 -26.01 -8.69 2.41
C LEU A 254 -26.12 -10.01 1.66
N LYS A 255 -27.35 -10.54 1.67
CA LYS A 255 -27.71 -11.75 0.97
C LYS A 255 -28.52 -11.44 -0.29
N THR A 256 -28.48 -12.36 -1.23
CA THR A 256 -29.43 -12.42 -2.36
C THR A 256 -30.76 -12.99 -1.90
#